data_AF-A0A5C5R6L2-F1
#
_entry.id   AF-A0A5C5R6L2-F1
#
_cell.length_a   1.000
_cell.length_b   1.000
_cell.length_c   1.000
_cell.angle_alpha   90.00
_cell.angle_beta   90.00
_cell.angle_gamma   90.00
#
_symmetry.space_group_name_H-M   'P 1'
#
loop_
_entity.id
_entity.type
_entity.pdbx_description
1 polymer ?
#
loop_
_entity_poly.entity_id
_entity_poly.type
_entity_poly.pdbx_seq_one_letter_code
_entity_poly.pdbx_strand_id
1 'polypeptide(L)'
;MTAARSHRGVLTLILTFAAATWQVWLFGFTNASPTLIVGSAVTWILIALFILTAPPEWRERLTRVQISAILLFQVVFFWGLASHSNGVQNLSSRIQSAIQNNNPNNTEKASVNTYDQSIPGTDRLGFIGSRARCNTSDSVILLLRTTAQGRPGSKVAICRTSIGSLYYAGARDTPSDPGITIRNVESTAYGFTARNRDHVYEVSSSQLAIRKNGVTISLEPGVQYWRSR
;
A
#
# COMPACT_ATOMS: atom_id res chain seq x y z
N MET A 1 19.23 12.50 -55.83
CA MET A 1 18.43 11.31 -55.49
C MET A 1 19.24 10.42 -54.55
N THR A 2 19.26 10.68 -53.24
CA THR A 2 19.96 9.81 -52.28
C THR A 2 19.51 10.07 -50.85
N ALA A 3 18.30 9.64 -50.48
CA ALA A 3 17.83 9.64 -49.08
C ALA A 3 16.68 8.64 -48.88
N ALA A 4 16.96 7.34 -49.05
CA ALA A 4 15.96 6.29 -48.81
C ALA A 4 16.55 5.00 -48.22
N ARG A 5 17.65 5.09 -47.46
CA ARG A 5 18.38 3.90 -46.97
C ARG A 5 18.43 3.69 -45.45
N SER A 6 17.89 4.62 -44.63
CA SER A 6 18.08 4.59 -43.17
C SER A 6 16.95 3.91 -42.36
N HIS A 7 15.71 3.88 -42.87
CA HIS A 7 14.56 3.37 -42.09
C HIS A 7 14.46 1.84 -41.98
N ARG A 8 15.09 1.08 -42.87
CA ARG A 8 14.98 -0.40 -42.86
C ARG A 8 15.78 -1.05 -41.72
N GLY A 9 16.89 -0.44 -41.28
CA GLY A 9 17.73 -1.03 -40.23
C GLY A 9 17.07 -1.03 -38.85
N VAL A 10 16.41 0.07 -38.48
CA VAL A 10 15.80 0.23 -37.16
C VAL A 10 14.56 -0.65 -37.01
N LEU A 11 13.73 -0.76 -38.05
CA LEU A 11 12.54 -1.61 -38.02
C LEU A 11 12.90 -3.10 -37.90
N THR A 12 13.97 -3.52 -38.59
CA THR A 12 14.45 -4.91 -38.56
C THR A 12 15.02 -5.26 -37.19
N LEU A 13 15.69 -4.32 -36.52
CA LEU A 13 16.23 -4.52 -35.16
C LEU A 13 15.10 -4.60 -34.11
N ILE A 14 14.05 -3.79 -34.24
CA ILE A 14 12.90 -3.83 -33.33
C ILE A 14 12.14 -5.17 -33.46
N LEU A 15 11.94 -5.64 -34.70
CA LEU A 15 11.23 -6.90 -34.96
C LEU A 15 12.01 -8.13 -34.46
N THR A 16 13.34 -8.16 -34.59
CA THR A 16 14.14 -9.28 -34.07
C THR A 16 14.19 -9.30 -32.55
N PHE A 17 14.24 -8.13 -31.89
CA PHE A 17 14.15 -8.07 -30.43
C PHE A 17 12.77 -8.45 -29.90
N ALA A 18 11.68 -8.09 -30.58
CA ALA A 18 10.33 -8.50 -30.22
C ALA A 18 10.13 -10.03 -30.36
N ALA A 19 10.75 -10.66 -31.36
CA ALA A 19 10.69 -12.12 -31.52
C ALA A 19 11.50 -12.86 -30.43
N ALA A 20 12.67 -12.34 -30.05
CA ALA A 20 13.52 -12.95 -29.02
C ALA A 20 12.89 -12.88 -27.61
N THR A 21 12.22 -11.78 -27.26
CA THR A 21 11.52 -11.65 -25.98
C THR A 21 10.27 -12.53 -25.90
N TRP A 22 9.65 -12.84 -27.04
CA TRP A 22 8.50 -13.75 -27.10
C TRP A 22 8.89 -15.22 -26.85
N GLN A 23 10.06 -15.65 -27.31
CA GLN A 23 10.56 -17.02 -27.08
C GLN A 23 10.96 -17.29 -25.62
N VAL A 24 11.51 -16.30 -24.91
CA VAL A 24 11.82 -16.42 -23.48
C VAL A 24 10.53 -16.51 -22.65
N TRP A 25 9.44 -15.89 -23.11
CA TRP A 25 8.12 -15.93 -22.47
C TRP A 25 7.42 -17.29 -22.58
N LEU A 26 7.54 -17.96 -23.73
CA LEU A 26 6.87 -19.26 -23.98
C LEU A 26 7.47 -20.43 -23.18
N PHE A 27 8.75 -20.37 -22.81
CA PHE A 27 9.42 -21.49 -22.12
C PHE A 27 9.61 -21.26 -20.60
N GLY A 28 9.46 -20.04 -20.08
CA GLY A 28 9.78 -19.72 -18.68
C GLY A 28 8.61 -19.70 -17.68
N PHE A 29 7.35 -19.71 -18.14
CA PHE A 29 6.20 -19.32 -17.29
C PHE A 29 4.99 -20.26 -17.39
N THR A 30 5.19 -21.57 -17.43
CA THR A 30 4.08 -22.54 -17.38
C THR A 30 3.28 -22.50 -16.06
N ASN A 31 3.79 -21.83 -15.02
CA ASN A 31 3.16 -21.69 -13.70
C ASN A 31 2.87 -20.23 -13.28
N ALA A 32 2.94 -19.25 -14.20
CA ALA A 32 2.63 -17.87 -13.87
C ALA A 32 1.12 -17.67 -13.65
N SER A 33 0.75 -16.86 -12.64
CA SER A 33 -0.65 -16.49 -12.43
C SER A 33 -1.20 -15.69 -13.63
N PRO A 34 -2.48 -15.89 -14.03
CA PRO A 34 -3.07 -15.21 -15.19
C PRO A 34 -2.96 -13.68 -15.14
N THR A 35 -2.91 -13.12 -13.94
CA THR A 35 -2.77 -11.67 -13.68
C THR A 35 -1.43 -11.10 -14.17
N LEU A 36 -0.35 -11.87 -14.11
CA LEU A 36 0.97 -11.44 -14.59
C LEU A 36 1.06 -11.45 -16.12
N ILE A 37 0.30 -12.34 -16.77
CA ILE A 37 0.19 -12.44 -18.23
C ILE A 37 -0.54 -11.24 -18.82
N VAL A 38 -1.68 -10.86 -18.23
CA VAL A 38 -2.45 -9.71 -18.68
C VAL A 38 -1.68 -8.40 -18.46
N GLY A 39 -0.99 -8.25 -17.34
CA GLY A 39 -0.19 -7.05 -17.04
C GLY A 39 0.95 -6.80 -18.04
N SER A 40 1.63 -7.85 -18.48
CA SER A 40 2.72 -7.72 -19.45
C SER A 40 2.21 -7.30 -20.84
N ALA A 41 1.14 -7.92 -21.33
CA ALA A 41 0.56 -7.60 -22.62
C ALA A 41 0.08 -6.14 -22.70
N VAL A 42 -0.60 -5.64 -21.66
CA VAL A 42 -1.07 -4.25 -21.59
C VAL A 42 0.11 -3.27 -21.62
N THR A 43 1.20 -3.59 -20.92
CA THR A 43 2.39 -2.72 -20.88
C THR A 43 3.05 -2.60 -22.26
N TRP A 44 3.19 -3.70 -22.99
CA TRP A 44 3.74 -3.68 -24.34
C TRP A 44 2.85 -2.95 -25.34
N ILE A 45 1.52 -3.11 -25.23
CA ILE A 45 0.55 -2.38 -26.06
C ILE A 45 0.65 -0.88 -25.83
N LEU A 46 0.74 -0.43 -24.58
CA LEU A 46 0.87 1.00 -24.26
C LEU A 46 2.20 1.59 -24.76
N ILE A 47 3.30 0.83 -24.69
CA ILE A 47 4.59 1.25 -25.24
C ILE A 47 4.52 1.37 -26.76
N ALA A 48 3.93 0.37 -27.43
CA ALA A 48 3.75 0.40 -28.89
C ALA A 48 2.87 1.60 -29.31
N LEU A 49 1.77 1.85 -28.58
CA LEU A 49 0.91 3.01 -28.83
C LEU A 49 1.67 4.31 -28.64
N PHE A 50 2.40 4.48 -27.54
CA PHE A 50 3.19 5.67 -27.28
C PHE A 50 4.24 5.92 -28.38
N ILE A 51 4.91 4.86 -28.84
CA ILE A 51 5.85 4.95 -29.95
C ILE A 51 5.14 5.32 -31.25
N LEU A 52 3.92 4.85 -31.50
CA LEU A 52 3.17 5.19 -32.71
C LEU A 52 2.61 6.62 -32.69
N THR A 53 2.17 7.10 -31.52
CA THR A 53 1.57 8.44 -31.35
C THR A 53 2.59 9.54 -31.07
N ALA A 54 3.87 9.19 -30.82
CA ALA A 54 4.91 10.18 -30.55
C ALA A 54 5.20 11.05 -31.79
N PRO A 55 5.28 12.39 -31.62
CA PRO A 55 5.63 13.30 -32.70
C PRO A 55 7.02 12.97 -33.28
N PRO A 56 7.23 13.12 -34.60
CA PRO A 56 8.45 12.66 -35.29
C PRO A 56 9.74 13.29 -34.75
N GLU A 57 9.66 14.51 -34.21
CA GLU A 57 10.78 15.23 -33.56
C GLU A 57 11.32 14.55 -32.27
N TRP A 58 10.51 13.69 -31.61
CA TRP A 58 10.92 12.94 -30.42
C TRP A 58 11.73 11.68 -30.77
N ARG A 59 11.53 11.13 -31.97
CA ARG A 59 12.13 9.87 -32.40
C ARG A 59 13.64 9.99 -32.62
N GLU A 60 14.13 11.17 -32.99
CA GLU A 60 15.56 11.42 -33.20
C GLU A 60 16.31 11.81 -31.93
N ARG A 61 15.58 12.17 -30.86
CA ARG A 61 16.15 12.58 -29.56
C ARG A 61 16.35 11.44 -28.57
N LEU A 62 15.79 10.25 -28.85
CA LEU A 62 16.07 9.05 -28.08
C LEU A 62 17.48 8.56 -28.41
N THR A 63 18.48 9.16 -27.78
CA THR A 63 19.85 8.70 -27.85
C THR A 63 19.94 7.30 -27.29
N ARG A 64 20.89 6.49 -27.80
CA ARG A 64 21.11 5.09 -27.38
C ARG A 64 21.18 4.93 -25.85
N VAL A 65 21.63 5.97 -25.15
CA VAL A 65 21.73 6.04 -23.68
C VAL A 65 20.36 5.97 -23.00
N GLN A 66 19.34 6.68 -23.51
CA GLN A 66 18.00 6.67 -22.89
C GLN A 66 17.29 5.32 -23.09
N ILE A 67 17.50 4.67 -24.24
CA ILE A 67 16.97 3.33 -24.50
C ILE A 67 17.63 2.31 -23.53
N SER A 68 18.94 2.39 -23.33
CA SER A 68 19.66 1.54 -22.37
C SER A 68 19.18 1.75 -20.92
N ALA A 69 18.94 2.99 -20.51
CA ALA A 69 18.45 3.29 -19.16
C ALA A 69 17.04 2.73 -18.91
N ILE A 70 16.15 2.84 -19.90
CA ILE A 70 14.79 2.27 -19.81
C ILE A 70 14.86 0.74 -19.72
N LEU A 71 15.70 0.08 -20.53
CA LEU A 71 15.85 -1.37 -20.49
C LEU A 71 16.42 -1.87 -19.15
N LEU A 72 17.42 -1.17 -18.59
CA LEU A 72 17.97 -1.51 -17.27
C LEU A 72 16.95 -1.33 -16.14
N PHE A 73 16.13 -0.28 -16.21
CA PHE A 73 15.07 -0.05 -15.23
C PHE A 73 14.04 -1.18 -15.21
N GLN A 74 13.69 -1.73 -16.38
CA GLN A 74 12.76 -2.85 -16.49
C GLN A 74 13.32 -4.14 -15.86
N VAL A 75 14.59 -4.45 -16.07
CA VAL A 75 15.22 -5.66 -15.50
C VAL A 75 15.20 -5.61 -13.96
N VAL A 76 15.51 -4.45 -13.38
CA VAL A 76 15.52 -4.27 -11.91
C VAL A 76 14.10 -4.29 -11.34
N PHE A 77 13.14 -3.66 -12.01
CA PHE A 77 11.75 -3.61 -11.54
C PHE A 77 11.08 -4.99 -11.55
N PHE A 78 11.36 -5.82 -12.57
CA PHE A 78 10.81 -7.17 -12.66
C PHE A 78 11.53 -8.20 -11.77
N TRP A 79 12.84 -8.05 -11.50
CA TRP A 79 13.51 -8.88 -10.48
C TRP A 79 13.05 -8.56 -9.05
N GLY A 80 12.73 -7.30 -8.75
CA GLY A 80 12.25 -6.89 -7.42
C GLY A 80 10.89 -7.47 -7.03
N LEU A 81 10.02 -7.74 -8.01
CA LEU A 81 8.65 -8.21 -7.75
C LEU A 81 8.56 -9.73 -7.49
N ALA A 82 9.53 -10.52 -7.96
CA ALA A 82 9.55 -11.98 -7.77
C ALA A 82 9.98 -12.41 -6.35
N SER A 83 10.62 -11.52 -5.59
CA SER A 83 11.18 -11.85 -4.27
C SER A 83 10.21 -11.73 -3.09
N HIS A 84 8.90 -11.51 -3.32
CA HIS A 84 7.92 -11.21 -2.27
C HIS A 84 6.88 -12.31 -1.97
N SER A 85 6.96 -13.51 -2.56
CA SER A 85 5.94 -14.56 -2.39
C SER A 85 6.48 -15.84 -1.72
N ASN A 86 6.95 -15.78 -0.47
CA ASN A 86 7.36 -16.97 0.30
C ASN A 86 6.73 -17.03 1.72
N GLY A 87 5.48 -16.56 1.89
CA GLY A 87 4.89 -16.36 3.22
C GLY A 87 3.71 -17.26 3.63
N VAL A 88 3.24 -18.22 2.82
CA VAL A 88 1.90 -18.84 3.03
C VAL A 88 1.91 -20.31 3.50
N GLN A 89 3.06 -20.98 3.60
CA GLN A 89 3.09 -22.43 3.88
C GLN A 89 3.03 -22.83 5.37
N ASN A 90 3.04 -21.90 6.33
CA ASN A 90 3.21 -22.22 7.77
C ASN A 90 1.92 -22.11 8.61
N LEU A 91 0.74 -21.98 7.98
CA LEU A 91 -0.54 -21.78 8.68
C LEU A 91 -1.23 -23.10 9.08
N SER A 92 -1.06 -24.17 8.29
CA SER A 92 -1.78 -25.43 8.52
C SER A 92 -1.33 -26.20 9.76
N SER A 93 -0.05 -26.11 10.15
CA SER A 93 0.49 -26.85 11.30
C SER A 93 0.08 -26.28 12.65
N ARG A 94 -0.21 -24.97 12.74
CA ARG A 94 -0.60 -24.31 14.01
C ARG A 94 -2.08 -24.43 14.34
N ILE A 95 -2.95 -24.60 13.35
CA ILE A 95 -4.40 -24.75 13.57
C ILE A 95 -4.72 -26.08 14.26
N GLN A 96 -3.97 -27.15 13.96
CA GLN A 96 -4.21 -28.47 14.57
C GLN A 96 -3.83 -28.54 16.06
N SER A 97 -2.88 -27.71 16.53
CA SER A 97 -2.50 -27.68 17.95
C SER A 97 -3.47 -26.88 18.84
N ALA A 98 -4.27 -25.98 18.27
CA ALA A 98 -5.16 -25.10 19.04
C ALA A 98 -6.54 -25.70 19.35
N ILE A 99 -6.97 -26.75 18.62
CA ILE A 99 -8.34 -27.28 18.75
C ILE A 99 -8.51 -28.25 19.94
N GLN A 100 -7.44 -28.80 20.53
CA GLN A 100 -7.57 -29.81 21.59
C GLN A 100 -7.82 -29.29 23.02
N ASN A 101 -7.83 -27.98 23.29
CA ASN A 101 -7.74 -27.48 24.69
C ASN A 101 -8.95 -26.71 25.25
N ASN A 102 -10.13 -26.74 24.64
CA ASN A 102 -11.29 -26.02 25.18
C ASN A 102 -12.22 -26.90 26.03
N ASN A 103 -12.15 -26.73 27.35
CA ASN A 103 -13.13 -27.16 28.33
C ASN A 103 -14.16 -26.02 28.55
N PRO A 104 -15.48 -26.23 28.36
CA PRO A 104 -16.47 -25.15 28.43
C PRO A 104 -17.07 -25.07 29.83
N ASN A 105 -16.48 -24.28 30.72
CA ASN A 105 -17.22 -23.76 31.87
C ASN A 105 -16.52 -22.52 32.44
N ASN A 106 -17.00 -21.34 32.04
CA ASN A 106 -17.17 -20.21 32.96
C ASN A 106 -18.07 -19.15 32.34
N THR A 107 -19.23 -18.98 32.96
CA THR A 107 -20.21 -17.93 32.68
C THR A 107 -19.85 -16.72 33.54
N GLU A 108 -19.39 -15.63 32.92
CA GLU A 108 -19.55 -14.28 33.49
C GLU A 108 -19.81 -13.26 32.38
N LYS A 109 -20.94 -12.56 32.53
CA LYS A 109 -21.52 -11.59 31.60
C LYS A 109 -20.81 -10.24 31.77
N ALA A 110 -19.77 -10.01 30.99
CA ALA A 110 -19.35 -8.67 30.58
C ALA A 110 -19.54 -8.59 29.07
N SER A 111 -20.20 -7.53 28.57
CA SER A 111 -20.25 -7.23 27.14
C SER A 111 -18.85 -6.80 26.70
N VAL A 112 -17.99 -7.78 26.47
CA VAL A 112 -16.68 -7.61 25.86
C VAL A 112 -16.94 -7.14 24.44
N ASN A 113 -16.73 -5.85 24.18
CA ASN A 113 -16.40 -5.42 22.82
C ASN A 113 -15.10 -6.16 22.48
N THR A 114 -15.24 -7.30 21.81
CA THR A 114 -14.14 -8.18 21.47
C THR A 114 -13.18 -7.40 20.60
N TYR A 115 -12.10 -6.95 21.22
CA TYR A 115 -10.94 -6.45 20.51
C TYR A 115 -10.34 -7.65 19.77
N ASP A 116 -10.76 -7.82 18.53
CA ASP A 116 -10.10 -8.75 17.61
C ASP A 116 -8.73 -8.16 17.26
N GLN A 117 -7.66 -8.85 17.68
CA GLN A 117 -6.25 -8.47 17.46
C GLN A 117 -5.83 -8.60 15.98
N SER A 118 -6.65 -8.08 15.08
CA SER A 118 -6.45 -8.13 13.63
C SER A 118 -5.19 -7.39 13.15
N ILE A 119 -4.63 -6.48 13.96
CA ILE A 119 -3.40 -5.74 13.65
C ILE A 119 -2.28 -6.16 14.62
N PRO A 120 -1.17 -6.74 14.14
CA PRO A 120 -0.03 -7.08 14.98
C PRO A 120 0.52 -5.88 15.77
N GLY A 121 0.92 -6.12 17.02
CA GLY A 121 1.49 -5.09 17.88
C GLY A 121 0.47 -4.08 18.41
N THR A 122 -0.78 -4.50 18.57
CA THR A 122 -1.86 -3.65 19.10
C THR A 122 -2.60 -4.32 20.25
N ASP A 123 -3.24 -3.52 21.09
CA ASP A 123 -4.12 -3.95 22.17
C ASP A 123 -5.38 -3.06 22.25
N ARG A 124 -6.19 -3.24 23.30
CA ARG A 124 -7.43 -2.47 23.52
C ARG A 124 -7.25 -0.95 23.59
N LEU A 125 -6.01 -0.45 23.72
CA LEU A 125 -5.69 0.97 23.75
C LEU A 125 -5.04 1.44 22.43
N GLY A 126 -4.64 0.54 21.53
CA GLY A 126 -4.03 0.87 20.24
C GLY A 126 -2.63 0.29 20.05
N PHE A 127 -1.74 1.00 19.36
CA PHE A 127 -0.42 0.47 18.96
C PHE A 127 0.56 0.40 20.13
N ILE A 128 1.09 -0.78 20.46
CA ILE A 128 2.00 -0.99 21.59
C ILE A 128 3.33 -0.26 21.32
N GLY A 129 3.85 0.44 22.34
CA GLY A 129 5.10 1.21 22.22
C GLY A 129 5.01 2.45 21.34
N SER A 130 3.81 2.92 21.00
CA SER A 130 3.57 4.13 20.21
C SER A 130 2.71 5.14 20.98
N ARG A 131 2.74 6.40 20.56
CA ARG A 131 1.82 7.46 21.03
C ARG A 131 0.46 7.43 20.34
N ALA A 132 0.27 6.60 19.32
CA ALA A 132 -1.03 6.32 18.70
C ALA A 132 -1.85 5.35 19.57
N ARG A 133 -2.18 5.80 20.80
CA ARG A 133 -2.89 5.03 21.82
C ARG A 133 -3.90 5.90 22.55
N CYS A 134 -4.98 5.28 22.98
CA CYS A 134 -5.98 5.85 23.88
C CYS A 134 -5.47 5.89 25.32
N ASN A 135 -6.03 6.79 26.12
CA ASN A 135 -5.85 6.78 27.56
C ASN A 135 -6.43 5.49 28.16
N THR A 136 -5.97 5.12 29.34
CA THR A 136 -6.29 3.86 30.01
C THR A 136 -7.78 3.67 30.33
N SER A 137 -8.53 4.76 30.51
CA SER A 137 -9.98 4.81 30.75
C SER A 137 -10.83 4.81 29.48
N ASP A 138 -10.20 4.92 28.31
CA ASP A 138 -10.89 5.16 27.04
C ASP A 138 -10.83 3.90 26.18
N SER A 139 -11.72 3.82 25.18
CA SER A 139 -11.80 2.68 24.28
C SER A 139 -11.32 3.07 22.88
N VAL A 140 -10.49 2.22 22.27
CA VAL A 140 -10.16 2.34 20.85
C VAL A 140 -11.35 1.91 20.00
N ILE A 141 -11.70 2.73 19.01
CA ILE A 141 -12.80 2.43 18.07
C ILE A 141 -12.33 2.31 16.63
N LEU A 142 -11.13 2.79 16.32
CA LEU A 142 -10.49 2.61 15.02
C LEU A 142 -8.98 2.57 15.18
N LEU A 143 -8.34 1.71 14.40
CA LEU A 143 -6.91 1.68 14.19
C LEU A 143 -6.60 1.72 12.70
N LEU A 144 -5.61 2.52 12.33
CA LEU A 144 -5.06 2.61 10.99
C LEU A 144 -3.54 2.66 11.07
N ARG A 145 -2.87 1.79 10.31
CA ARG A 145 -1.45 1.90 10.00
C ARG A 145 -1.31 2.28 8.54
N THR A 146 -0.49 3.27 8.24
CA THR A 146 -0.26 3.76 6.88
C THR A 146 1.17 3.52 6.43
N THR A 147 1.42 3.70 5.13
CA THR A 147 2.75 3.82 4.55
C THR A 147 2.90 5.19 3.90
N ALA A 148 4.13 5.68 3.78
CA ALA A 148 4.44 6.93 3.12
C ALA A 148 5.68 6.76 2.24
N GLN A 149 5.71 7.41 1.09
CA GLN A 149 6.85 7.35 0.19
C GLN A 149 8.01 8.16 0.77
N GLY A 150 9.19 7.54 0.88
CA GLY A 150 10.43 8.20 1.34
C GLY A 150 10.47 8.59 2.82
N ARG A 151 9.50 8.14 3.64
CA ARG A 151 9.45 8.41 5.09
C ARG A 151 8.63 7.34 5.82
N PRO A 152 8.77 7.21 7.15
CA PRO A 152 7.87 6.35 7.93
C PRO A 152 6.42 6.79 7.76
N GLY A 153 5.52 5.81 7.65
CA GLY A 153 4.08 6.07 7.67
C GLY A 153 3.60 6.55 9.05
N SER A 154 2.31 6.40 9.29
CA SER A 154 1.65 6.81 10.52
C SER A 154 0.88 5.65 11.15
N LYS A 155 0.81 5.71 12.47
CA LYS A 155 -0.11 4.94 13.30
C LYS A 155 -1.18 5.88 13.79
N VAL A 156 -2.43 5.48 13.69
CA VAL A 156 -3.59 6.28 14.08
C VAL A 156 -4.52 5.44 14.91
N ALA A 157 -4.91 5.96 16.06
CA ALA A 157 -6.01 5.47 16.86
C ALA A 157 -7.10 6.55 16.94
N ILE A 158 -8.35 6.17 16.71
CA ILE A 158 -9.50 6.98 17.13
C ILE A 158 -10.03 6.37 18.42
N CYS A 159 -10.16 7.22 19.42
CA CYS A 159 -10.50 6.85 20.77
C CYS A 159 -11.83 7.47 21.16
N ARG A 160 -12.61 6.72 21.92
CA ARG A 160 -13.85 7.19 22.55
C ARG A 160 -13.60 7.30 24.06
N THR A 161 -13.79 8.50 24.58
CA THR A 161 -13.76 8.77 26.02
C THR A 161 -14.91 8.08 26.73
N SER A 162 -14.80 7.93 28.05
CA SER A 162 -15.88 7.37 28.90
C SER A 162 -17.23 8.12 28.76
N ILE A 163 -17.20 9.41 28.44
CA ILE A 163 -18.40 10.24 28.21
C ILE A 163 -18.86 10.27 26.74
N GLY A 164 -18.26 9.46 25.87
CA GLY A 164 -18.66 9.30 24.47
C GLY A 164 -17.98 10.23 23.46
N SER A 165 -17.27 11.27 23.91
CA SER A 165 -16.51 12.17 23.03
C SER A 165 -15.37 11.45 22.33
N LEU A 166 -15.07 11.83 21.08
CA LEU A 166 -14.01 11.25 20.26
C LEU A 166 -12.73 12.07 20.33
N TYR A 167 -11.58 11.41 20.21
CA TYR A 167 -10.31 12.07 19.93
C TYR A 167 -9.42 11.20 19.05
N TYR A 168 -8.51 11.86 18.36
CA TYR A 168 -7.50 11.27 17.50
C TYR A 168 -6.19 11.20 18.29
N ALA A 169 -5.51 10.06 18.25
CA ALA A 169 -4.14 9.89 18.69
C ALA A 169 -3.31 9.34 17.53
N GLY A 170 -2.39 10.16 17.01
CA GLY A 170 -1.55 9.80 15.87
C GLY A 170 -0.09 9.89 16.20
N ALA A 171 0.71 9.03 15.60
CA ALA A 171 2.17 9.07 15.69
C ALA A 171 2.78 8.61 14.36
N ARG A 172 4.02 9.01 14.07
CA ARG A 172 4.79 8.33 13.02
C ARG A 172 5.00 6.87 13.40
N ASP A 173 5.16 6.03 12.38
CA ASP A 173 5.55 4.63 12.56
C ASP A 173 7.05 4.51 12.88
N THR A 174 7.46 5.20 13.95
CA THR A 174 8.80 5.17 14.52
C THR A 174 8.69 5.04 16.05
N PRO A 175 9.69 4.46 16.73
CA PRO A 175 9.59 4.16 18.16
C PRO A 175 9.52 5.40 19.07
N SER A 176 10.12 6.51 18.64
CA SER A 176 10.34 7.71 19.47
C SER A 176 9.44 8.88 19.09
N ASP A 177 8.45 8.68 18.23
CA ASP A 177 7.59 9.78 17.80
C ASP A 177 6.74 10.29 18.97
N PRO A 178 6.74 11.62 19.24
CA PRO A 178 5.96 12.19 20.33
C PRO A 178 4.45 12.12 20.08
N GLY A 179 4.05 11.90 18.83
CA GLY A 179 2.67 11.87 18.42
C GLY A 179 1.93 13.19 18.60
N ILE A 180 0.63 13.13 18.38
CA ILE A 180 -0.30 14.24 18.52
C ILE A 180 -1.66 13.70 18.95
N THR A 181 -2.30 14.43 19.86
CA THR A 181 -3.68 14.18 20.29
C THR A 181 -4.58 15.35 19.89
N ILE A 182 -5.71 15.06 19.23
CA ILE A 182 -6.66 16.06 18.74
C ILE A 182 -8.06 15.70 19.24
N ARG A 183 -8.68 16.61 20.01
CA ARG A 183 -10.01 16.38 20.62
C ARG A 183 -11.19 16.69 19.69
N ASN A 184 -10.99 17.51 18.67
CA ASN A 184 -12.05 17.87 17.73
C ASN A 184 -12.14 16.80 16.64
N VAL A 185 -12.88 15.73 16.91
CA VAL A 185 -13.08 14.60 15.99
C VAL A 185 -14.57 14.40 15.71
N GLU A 186 -14.90 14.33 14.43
CA GLU A 186 -16.23 14.04 13.92
C GLU A 186 -16.23 12.71 13.16
N SER A 187 -17.28 11.91 13.35
CA SER A 187 -17.54 10.75 12.50
C SER A 187 -18.06 11.21 11.15
N THR A 188 -17.63 10.55 10.08
CA THR A 188 -18.15 10.74 8.73
C THR A 188 -18.72 9.42 8.19
N ALA A 189 -19.36 9.45 7.03
CA ALA A 189 -19.86 8.24 6.37
C ALA A 189 -18.75 7.19 6.12
N TYR A 190 -17.51 7.64 5.90
CA TYR A 190 -16.40 6.79 5.46
C TYR A 190 -15.28 6.66 6.50
N GLY A 191 -15.41 7.30 7.66
CA GLY A 191 -14.36 7.30 8.68
C GLY A 191 -14.51 8.44 9.68
N PHE A 192 -13.43 9.19 9.88
CA PHE A 192 -13.37 10.27 10.88
C PHE A 192 -12.57 11.46 10.36
N THR A 193 -12.94 12.65 10.82
CA THR A 193 -12.22 13.88 10.54
C THR A 193 -11.77 14.51 11.86
N ALA A 194 -10.47 14.68 12.05
CA ALA A 194 -9.89 15.41 13.17
C ALA A 194 -9.41 16.79 12.73
N ARG A 195 -9.74 17.85 13.48
CA ARG A 195 -9.35 19.23 13.15
C ARG A 195 -8.44 19.83 14.22
N ASN A 196 -7.30 20.38 13.79
CA ASN A 196 -6.36 21.09 14.65
C ASN A 196 -5.89 22.37 13.97
N ARG A 197 -6.49 23.51 14.34
CA ARG A 197 -6.23 24.82 13.73
C ARG A 197 -6.41 24.77 12.20
N ASP A 198 -5.35 24.98 11.45
CA ASP A 198 -5.28 24.96 10.00
C ASP A 198 -5.13 23.55 9.41
N HIS A 199 -4.97 22.51 10.25
CA HIS A 199 -4.80 21.13 9.82
C HIS A 199 -6.09 20.32 9.94
N VAL A 200 -6.37 19.53 8.90
CA VAL A 200 -7.48 18.56 8.87
C VAL A 200 -6.89 17.18 8.57
N TYR A 201 -7.23 16.21 9.39
CA TYR A 201 -6.82 14.81 9.27
C TYR A 201 -8.06 13.99 8.93
N GLU A 202 -8.12 13.48 7.72
CA GLU A 202 -9.20 12.62 7.24
C GLU A 202 -8.72 11.18 7.28
N VAL A 203 -9.36 10.38 8.13
CA VAL A 203 -9.01 8.99 8.40
C VAL A 203 -10.09 8.10 7.79
N SER A 204 -9.70 7.23 6.86
CA SER A 204 -10.58 6.21 6.28
C SER A 204 -9.95 4.82 6.41
N SER A 205 -10.64 3.79 5.91
CA SER A 205 -10.07 2.44 5.80
C SER A 205 -8.92 2.33 4.81
N SER A 206 -8.89 3.21 3.81
CA SER A 206 -7.93 3.15 2.70
C SER A 206 -6.76 4.11 2.84
N GLN A 207 -6.87 5.17 3.65
CA GLN A 207 -5.83 6.20 3.74
C GLN A 207 -5.95 7.12 4.95
N LEU A 208 -4.86 7.84 5.20
CA LEU A 208 -4.80 9.08 5.97
C LEU A 208 -4.48 10.24 5.03
N ALA A 209 -5.40 11.20 4.91
CA ALA A 209 -5.14 12.46 4.23
C ALA A 209 -4.95 13.58 5.26
N ILE A 210 -3.89 14.38 5.10
CA ILE A 210 -3.62 15.55 5.94
C ILE A 210 -3.62 16.78 5.05
N ARG A 211 -4.50 17.73 5.38
CA ARG A 211 -4.66 19.00 4.67
C ARG A 211 -4.26 20.14 5.57
N LYS A 212 -3.59 21.15 5.01
CA LYS A 212 -3.25 22.40 5.67
C LYS A 212 -3.82 23.55 4.85
N ASN A 213 -4.66 24.39 5.44
CA ASN A 213 -5.35 25.48 4.74
C ASN A 213 -6.05 25.01 3.45
N GLY A 214 -6.70 23.83 3.51
CA GLY A 214 -7.41 23.23 2.37
C GLY A 214 -6.54 22.47 1.37
N VAL A 215 -5.21 22.62 1.41
CA VAL A 215 -4.26 21.95 0.51
C VAL A 215 -3.79 20.63 1.11
N THR A 216 -3.86 19.52 0.35
CA THR A 216 -3.33 18.23 0.79
C THR A 216 -1.80 18.27 0.84
N ILE A 217 -1.24 18.13 2.05
CA ILE A 217 0.21 18.11 2.30
C ILE A 217 0.72 16.69 2.58
N SER A 218 -0.18 15.75 2.80
CA SER A 218 0.13 14.35 3.04
C SER A 218 -1.02 13.47 2.56
N LEU A 219 -0.68 12.43 1.81
CA LEU A 219 -1.60 11.37 1.45
C LEU A 219 -0.89 10.04 1.66
N GLU A 220 -1.33 9.30 2.67
CA GLU A 220 -0.67 8.08 3.13
C GLU A 220 -1.63 6.89 2.98
N PRO A 221 -1.34 5.92 2.09
CA PRO A 221 -2.16 4.72 1.95
C PRO A 221 -2.22 3.91 3.24
N GLY A 222 -3.41 3.42 3.57
CA GLY A 222 -3.66 2.49 4.67
C GLY A 222 -3.22 1.09 4.29
N VAL A 223 -2.43 0.46 5.17
CA VAL A 223 -1.97 -0.92 5.00
C VAL A 223 -2.57 -1.88 6.01
N GLN A 224 -3.02 -1.38 7.16
CA GLN A 224 -3.74 -2.17 8.16
C GLN A 224 -4.86 -1.32 8.76
N TYR A 225 -6.02 -1.92 8.92
CA TYR A 225 -7.22 -1.22 9.38
C TYR A 225 -8.07 -2.11 10.28
N TRP A 226 -8.59 -1.53 11.36
CA TRP A 226 -9.56 -2.15 12.24
C TRP A 226 -10.54 -1.10 12.75
N ARG A 227 -11.80 -1.47 12.93
CA ARG A 227 -12.83 -0.61 13.51
C ARG A 227 -13.76 -1.44 14.38
N SER A 228 -14.12 -0.93 15.56
CA SER A 228 -15.16 -1.53 16.40
C SER A 228 -16.49 -1.50 15.66
N ARG A 229 -17.19 -2.64 15.58
CA ARG A 229 -18.53 -2.72 15.00
C ARG A 229 -19.56 -2.02 15.88
#